data_AF-A0AAD9SPZ1-F1
#
_entry.id   AF-A0AAD9SPZ1-F1
#
_cell.length_a   1.000
_cell.length_b   1.000
_cell.length_c   1.000
_cell.angle_alpha   90.00
_cell.angle_beta   90.00
_cell.angle_gamma   90.00
#
_symmetry.space_group_name_H-M   'P 1'
#
loop_
_entity.id
_entity.type
_entity.pdbx_description
1 polymer ?
#
loop_
_entity_poly.entity_id
_entity_poly.type
_entity_poly.pdbx_seq_one_letter_code
_entity_poly.pdbx_strand_id
1 'polypeptide(L)'
;MVRMLSCWTGWRFPTADDKDAEGEDVVPDPLHEEFTHLRQIYFESDPDYSARFTVPVLYDKKQKRIVNNESSEILRMLGTAFDEQLDEKYRNVVLYPTDLQKQIDEANEWHYDLINNGVYKSGFATTQEAYERNVHALFGALDKAEAHLASGEGPYYFGKQLTETDVRLFVTIIRFDPVYVQHFKCNIKDIRSGYPHLHSWMRNLYWNHPAFKDTTNFLHIRNHYTRSHKQINPFSITPVGPLPDILPLDEEVPALKQAGKL
;
A
#
# COMPACT_ATOMS: atom_id res chain seq x y z
N MET A 1 -2.20 -15.85 -1.24
CA MET A 1 -3.08 -14.72 -0.82
C MET A 1 -4.09 -14.56 -1.93
N VAL A 2 -5.40 -14.53 -1.66
CA VAL A 2 -6.39 -14.38 -2.76
C VAL A 2 -6.55 -12.89 -3.08
N ARG A 3 -6.32 -12.51 -4.35
CA ARG A 3 -6.54 -11.14 -4.84
C ARG A 3 -7.94 -11.01 -5.42
N MET A 4 -8.62 -9.92 -5.07
CA MET A 4 -10.01 -9.65 -5.47
C MET A 4 -10.10 -8.42 -6.36
N LEU A 5 -11.19 -8.33 -7.11
CA LEU A 5 -11.53 -7.16 -7.92
C LEU A 5 -12.48 -6.27 -7.13
N SER A 6 -12.33 -4.97 -7.24
CA SER A 6 -13.26 -4.02 -6.60
C SER A 6 -14.35 -3.62 -7.58
N CYS A 7 -15.61 -3.69 -7.14
CA CYS A 7 -16.77 -3.22 -7.90
C CYS A 7 -17.69 -2.37 -7.01
N TRP A 8 -18.75 -1.82 -7.59
CA TRP A 8 -19.70 -0.96 -6.86
C TRP A 8 -20.36 -1.65 -5.66
N THR A 9 -20.46 -2.98 -5.66
CA THR A 9 -21.03 -3.80 -4.57
C THR A 9 -19.98 -4.31 -3.57
N GLY A 10 -18.73 -3.86 -3.65
CA GLY A 10 -17.62 -4.27 -2.77
C GLY A 10 -16.56 -5.09 -3.49
N TRP A 11 -15.73 -5.81 -2.73
CA TRP A 11 -14.74 -6.73 -3.28
C TRP A 11 -15.43 -8.01 -3.79
N ARG A 12 -15.13 -8.41 -5.03
CA ARG A 12 -15.63 -9.61 -5.68
C ARG A 12 -14.50 -10.58 -6.01
N PHE A 13 -14.83 -11.87 -6.01
CA PHE A 13 -13.97 -12.90 -6.54
C PHE A 13 -14.03 -12.89 -8.08
N PRO A 14 -12.90 -13.14 -8.76
CA PRO A 14 -12.87 -13.24 -10.21
C PRO A 14 -13.61 -14.49 -10.70
N THR A 15 -14.16 -14.42 -11.91
CA THR A 15 -14.76 -15.53 -12.65
C THR A 15 -13.94 -15.84 -13.91
N ALA A 16 -14.21 -16.96 -14.56
CA ALA A 16 -13.54 -17.33 -15.82
C ALA A 16 -13.77 -16.33 -16.97
N ASP A 17 -14.79 -15.47 -16.87
CA ASP A 17 -15.12 -14.46 -17.88
C ASP A 17 -14.33 -13.16 -17.71
N ASP A 18 -13.59 -13.00 -16.61
CA ASP A 18 -12.82 -11.79 -16.33
C ASP A 18 -11.56 -11.72 -17.19
N LYS A 19 -11.53 -10.75 -18.10
CA LYS A 19 -10.42 -10.54 -19.04
C LYS A 19 -9.47 -9.42 -18.62
N ASP A 20 -9.83 -8.66 -17.59
CA ASP A 20 -9.09 -7.52 -17.05
C ASP A 20 -8.49 -7.80 -15.65
N ALA A 21 -8.46 -9.08 -15.27
CA ALA A 21 -8.05 -9.59 -13.97
C ALA A 21 -6.74 -10.38 -14.08
N GLU A 22 -5.63 -9.71 -14.43
CA GLU A 22 -4.35 -10.39 -14.62
C GLU A 22 -3.59 -10.57 -13.30
N GLY A 23 -3.03 -11.77 -13.09
CA GLY A 23 -2.14 -12.10 -11.96
C GLY A 23 -2.40 -13.50 -11.43
N GLU A 24 -1.34 -14.25 -11.12
CA GLU A 24 -1.43 -15.66 -10.68
C GLU A 24 -2.32 -15.87 -9.44
N ASP A 25 -2.41 -14.85 -8.57
CA ASP A 25 -3.19 -14.88 -7.33
C ASP A 25 -4.63 -14.32 -7.46
N VAL A 26 -5.07 -13.98 -8.68
CA VAL A 26 -6.42 -13.47 -8.95
C VAL A 26 -7.32 -14.66 -9.22
N VAL A 27 -7.71 -15.34 -8.15
CA VAL A 27 -8.41 -16.62 -8.19
C VAL A 27 -9.78 -16.53 -7.54
N PRO A 28 -10.76 -17.38 -7.94
CA PRO A 28 -11.99 -17.56 -7.19
C PRO A 28 -11.72 -17.89 -5.72
N ASP A 29 -12.71 -17.71 -4.84
CA ASP A 29 -12.58 -18.15 -3.45
C ASP A 29 -12.33 -19.68 -3.40
N PRO A 30 -11.16 -20.14 -2.91
CA PRO A 30 -10.86 -21.57 -2.88
C PRO A 30 -11.57 -22.32 -1.75
N LEU A 31 -12.29 -21.62 -0.87
CA LEU A 31 -12.97 -22.21 0.29
C LEU A 31 -14.49 -22.26 0.12
N HIS A 32 -15.05 -21.36 -0.66
CA HIS A 32 -16.49 -21.18 -0.84
C HIS A 32 -16.81 -21.05 -2.33
N GLU A 33 -17.16 -22.17 -2.98
CA GLU A 33 -17.43 -22.20 -4.43
C GLU A 33 -18.59 -21.28 -4.84
N GLU A 34 -19.54 -21.05 -3.93
CA GLU A 34 -20.73 -20.23 -4.14
C GLU A 34 -20.54 -18.75 -3.78
N PHE A 35 -19.39 -18.37 -3.20
CA PHE A 35 -19.14 -16.97 -2.84
C PHE A 35 -18.62 -16.20 -4.04
N THR A 36 -19.32 -15.11 -4.35
CA THR A 36 -18.97 -14.18 -5.41
C THR A 36 -18.36 -12.89 -4.87
N HIS A 37 -18.58 -12.58 -3.58
CA HIS A 37 -18.13 -11.35 -2.94
C HIS A 37 -17.61 -11.57 -1.53
N LEU A 38 -16.62 -10.76 -1.13
CA LEU A 38 -16.02 -10.78 0.20
C LEU A 38 -17.04 -10.60 1.33
N ARG A 39 -18.10 -9.81 1.09
CA ARG A 39 -19.16 -9.60 2.08
C ARG A 39 -19.81 -10.90 2.56
N GLN A 40 -19.82 -11.94 1.73
CA GLN A 40 -20.37 -13.25 2.11
C GLN A 40 -19.54 -13.92 3.20
N ILE A 41 -18.21 -13.75 3.18
CA ILE A 41 -17.30 -14.21 4.25
C ILE A 41 -17.58 -13.46 5.57
N TYR A 42 -17.87 -12.16 5.49
CA TYR A 42 -18.25 -11.38 6.67
C TYR A 42 -19.58 -11.86 7.26
N PHE A 43 -20.60 -12.09 6.43
CA PHE A 43 -21.89 -12.61 6.89
C PHE A 43 -21.83 -14.05 7.39
N GLU A 44 -20.92 -14.89 6.89
CA GLU A 44 -20.65 -16.21 7.46
C GLU A 44 -20.09 -16.10 8.89
N SER A 45 -19.20 -15.13 9.11
CA SER A 45 -18.57 -14.90 10.43
C SER A 45 -19.51 -14.23 11.43
N ASP A 46 -20.34 -13.30 10.94
CA ASP A 46 -21.32 -12.55 11.72
C ASP A 46 -22.52 -12.16 10.81
N PRO A 47 -23.67 -12.86 10.93
CA PRO A 47 -24.86 -12.59 10.11
C PRO A 47 -25.41 -11.16 10.26
N ASP A 48 -25.14 -10.49 11.37
CA ASP A 48 -25.62 -9.14 11.68
C ASP A 48 -24.57 -8.05 11.37
N TYR A 49 -23.48 -8.41 10.68
CA TYR A 49 -22.40 -7.48 10.35
C TYR A 49 -22.90 -6.28 9.52
N SER A 50 -22.69 -5.07 10.04
CA SER A 50 -23.23 -3.83 9.49
C SER A 50 -22.18 -2.78 9.12
N ALA A 51 -20.89 -3.13 9.25
CA ALA A 51 -19.77 -2.24 8.94
C ALA A 51 -19.22 -2.47 7.51
N ARG A 52 -18.01 -1.98 7.23
CA ARG A 52 -17.40 -2.05 5.89
C ARG A 52 -16.73 -3.41 5.64
N PHE A 53 -16.98 -4.00 4.48
CA PHE A 53 -16.35 -5.25 4.03
C PHE A 53 -14.94 -4.99 3.47
N THR A 54 -13.94 -4.86 4.35
CA THR A 54 -12.56 -4.48 3.99
C THR A 54 -11.65 -5.68 3.73
N VAL A 55 -10.58 -5.43 2.99
CA VAL A 55 -9.36 -6.26 2.94
C VAL A 55 -8.26 -5.60 3.77
N PRO A 56 -7.29 -6.36 4.29
CA PRO A 56 -7.15 -7.82 4.25
C PRO A 56 -8.11 -8.55 5.22
N VAL A 57 -8.27 -9.86 5.03
CA VAL A 57 -9.01 -10.75 5.94
C VAL A 57 -8.15 -11.95 6.28
N LEU A 58 -7.85 -12.14 7.57
CA LEU A 58 -7.29 -13.37 8.11
C LEU A 58 -8.43 -14.28 8.56
N TYR A 59 -8.60 -15.43 7.91
CA TYR A 59 -9.76 -16.32 8.09
C TYR A 59 -9.34 -17.67 8.67
N ASP A 60 -10.06 -18.13 9.70
CA ASP A 60 -9.89 -19.46 10.28
C ASP A 60 -10.76 -20.48 9.56
N LYS A 61 -10.12 -21.36 8.78
CA LYS A 61 -10.79 -22.44 8.04
C LYS A 61 -11.43 -23.52 8.93
N LYS A 62 -10.97 -23.67 10.19
CA LYS A 62 -11.50 -24.67 11.12
C LYS A 62 -12.77 -24.18 11.80
N GLN A 63 -12.76 -22.93 12.26
CA GLN A 63 -13.91 -22.32 12.94
C GLN A 63 -14.84 -21.55 12.01
N LYS A 64 -14.47 -21.44 10.72
CA LYS A 64 -15.21 -20.74 9.67
C LYS A 64 -15.57 -19.31 10.05
N ARG A 65 -14.56 -18.55 10.48
CA ARG A 65 -14.74 -17.17 10.90
C ARG A 65 -13.53 -16.30 10.65
N ILE A 66 -13.75 -15.01 10.49
CA ILE A 66 -12.69 -14.00 10.46
C ILE A 66 -11.99 -13.95 11.83
N VAL A 67 -10.67 -14.09 11.83
CA VAL A 67 -9.81 -13.92 13.00
C VAL A 67 -9.50 -12.43 13.21
N ASN A 68 -9.11 -11.75 12.12
CA ASN A 68 -8.72 -10.34 12.16
C ASN A 68 -8.81 -9.73 10.75
N ASN A 69 -9.16 -8.44 10.67
CA ASN A 69 -9.19 -7.66 9.42
C ASN A 69 -8.44 -6.32 9.53
N GLU A 70 -7.63 -6.15 10.59
CA GLU A 70 -6.75 -4.99 10.81
C GLU A 70 -5.33 -5.35 10.37
N SER A 71 -4.90 -4.76 9.26
CA SER A 71 -3.62 -5.07 8.62
C SER A 71 -2.39 -4.92 9.52
N SER A 72 -2.39 -3.93 10.42
CA SER A 72 -1.27 -3.67 11.33
C SER A 72 -1.14 -4.74 12.41
N GLU A 73 -2.25 -5.25 12.92
CA GLU A 73 -2.27 -6.37 13.86
C GLU A 73 -1.90 -7.68 13.16
N ILE A 74 -2.46 -7.93 11.97
CA ILE A 74 -2.12 -9.12 11.17
C ILE A 74 -0.62 -9.18 10.88
N LEU A 75 0.02 -8.06 10.54
CA LEU A 75 1.46 -7.99 10.32
C LEU A 75 2.24 -8.46 11.57
N ARG A 76 1.87 -7.98 12.76
CA ARG A 76 2.51 -8.36 14.03
C ARG A 76 2.22 -9.80 14.44
N MET A 77 0.99 -10.28 14.20
CA MET A 77 0.64 -11.69 14.41
C MET A 77 1.51 -12.61 13.54
N LEU A 78 1.58 -12.33 12.23
CA LEU A 78 2.38 -13.13 11.30
C LEU A 78 3.89 -13.04 11.58
N GLY A 79 4.36 -11.94 12.17
CA GLY A 79 5.77 -11.73 12.47
C GLY A 79 6.32 -12.59 13.61
N THR A 80 5.48 -13.26 14.43
CA THR A 80 5.96 -14.06 15.58
C THR A 80 5.15 -15.32 15.86
N ALA A 81 3.86 -15.37 15.51
CA ALA A 81 2.96 -16.46 15.92
C ALA A 81 3.33 -17.84 15.30
N PHE A 82 4.21 -17.86 14.30
CA PHE A 82 4.64 -19.06 13.60
C PHE A 82 6.13 -19.39 13.77
N ASP A 83 6.85 -18.67 14.65
CA ASP A 83 8.31 -18.79 14.76
C ASP A 83 8.79 -20.22 14.99
N GLU A 84 8.11 -20.97 15.86
CA GLU A 84 8.46 -22.36 16.19
C GLU A 84 8.31 -23.31 14.98
N GLN A 85 7.47 -22.95 14.00
CA GLN A 85 7.20 -23.76 12.80
C GLN A 85 8.04 -23.34 11.58
N LEU A 86 8.77 -22.22 11.66
CA LEU A 86 9.57 -21.68 10.57
C LEU A 86 11.04 -22.11 10.63
N ASP A 87 11.66 -22.28 9.45
CA ASP A 87 13.12 -22.36 9.36
C ASP A 87 13.76 -21.08 9.92
N GLU A 88 14.96 -21.22 10.47
CA GLU A 88 15.71 -20.13 11.11
C GLU A 88 15.84 -18.88 10.21
N LYS A 89 16.08 -19.07 8.90
CA LYS A 89 16.19 -17.95 7.94
C LYS A 89 14.93 -17.08 7.85
N TYR A 90 13.75 -17.64 8.09
CA TYR A 90 12.48 -16.89 8.08
C TYR A 90 12.15 -16.34 9.47
N ARG A 91 12.43 -17.11 10.52
CA ARG A 91 12.28 -16.67 11.92
C ARG A 91 13.15 -15.46 12.25
N ASN A 92 14.33 -15.35 11.64
CA ASN A 92 15.25 -14.23 11.87
C ASN A 92 14.81 -12.92 11.17
N VAL A 93 13.69 -12.90 10.45
CA VAL A 93 13.12 -11.68 9.88
C VAL A 93 12.30 -10.95 10.95
N VAL A 94 12.96 -10.05 11.70
CA VAL A 94 12.35 -9.29 12.79
C VAL A 94 12.01 -7.87 12.35
N LEU A 95 10.73 -7.61 12.05
CA LEU A 95 10.25 -6.30 11.59
C LEU A 95 9.91 -5.31 12.73
N TYR A 96 9.84 -5.78 13.97
CA TYR A 96 9.53 -4.96 15.15
C TYR A 96 10.53 -5.21 16.30
N PRO A 97 11.84 -4.95 16.07
CA PRO A 97 12.89 -5.24 17.05
C PRO A 97 12.78 -4.34 18.28
N THR A 98 13.07 -4.89 19.46
CA THR A 98 12.88 -4.24 20.77
C THR A 98 13.50 -2.85 20.85
N ASP A 99 14.72 -2.68 20.33
CA ASP A 99 15.46 -1.41 20.42
C ASP A 99 14.88 -0.28 19.56
N LEU A 100 14.01 -0.61 18.60
CA LEU A 100 13.36 0.37 17.70
C LEU A 100 11.86 0.53 17.96
N GLN A 101 11.23 -0.24 18.86
CA GLN A 101 9.77 -0.26 19.03
C GLN A 101 9.17 1.13 19.23
N LYS A 102 9.75 1.94 20.14
CA LYS A 102 9.29 3.31 20.39
C LYS A 102 9.35 4.18 19.13
N GLN A 103 10.45 4.12 18.39
CA GLN A 103 10.63 4.90 17.16
C GLN A 103 9.66 4.45 16.07
N ILE A 104 9.45 3.13 15.95
CA ILE A 104 8.50 2.52 15.02
C ILE A 104 7.08 2.98 15.33
N ASP A 105 6.65 2.90 16.59
CA ASP A 105 5.29 3.28 16.98
C ASP A 105 5.04 4.77 16.76
N GLU A 106 5.99 5.62 17.16
CA GLU A 106 5.93 7.07 16.91
C GLU A 106 5.88 7.39 15.41
N ALA A 107 6.71 6.74 14.59
CA ALA A 107 6.71 6.95 13.15
C ALA A 107 5.42 6.48 12.48
N ASN A 108 4.96 5.28 12.83
CA ASN A 108 3.78 4.66 12.27
C ASN A 108 2.51 5.45 12.56
N GLU A 109 2.43 6.13 13.71
CA GLU A 109 1.29 6.98 14.07
C GLU A 109 1.13 8.14 13.07
N TRP A 110 2.18 8.95 12.88
CA TRP A 110 2.08 10.09 11.97
C TRP A 110 2.17 9.68 10.49
N HIS A 111 2.88 8.61 10.14
CA HIS A 111 2.82 8.02 8.78
C HIS A 111 1.39 7.63 8.45
N TYR A 112 0.70 6.95 9.36
CA TYR A 112 -0.68 6.53 9.12
C TYR A 112 -1.59 7.74 8.94
N ASP A 113 -1.61 8.67 9.90
CA ASP A 113 -2.58 9.76 9.89
C ASP A 113 -2.35 10.76 8.73
N LEU A 114 -1.08 11.08 8.46
CA LEU A 114 -0.70 12.16 7.56
C LEU A 114 -0.27 11.68 6.16
N ILE A 115 0.21 10.44 6.01
CA ILE A 115 0.65 9.90 4.71
C ILE A 115 -0.31 8.82 4.21
N ASN A 116 -0.41 7.68 4.91
CA ASN A 116 -1.16 6.52 4.43
C ASN A 116 -2.65 6.83 4.27
N ASN A 117 -3.25 7.45 5.29
CA ASN A 117 -4.63 7.95 5.23
C ASN A 117 -4.70 9.37 4.64
N GLY A 118 -3.62 10.15 4.70
CA GLY A 118 -3.55 11.52 4.18
C GLY A 118 -3.88 11.63 2.69
N VAL A 119 -3.41 10.68 1.88
CA VAL A 119 -3.76 10.63 0.43
C VAL A 119 -5.25 10.41 0.21
N TYR A 120 -5.91 9.60 1.05
CA TYR A 120 -7.36 9.36 1.00
C TYR A 120 -8.14 10.57 1.48
N LYS A 121 -7.73 11.18 2.60
CA LYS A 121 -8.31 12.43 3.12
C LYS A 121 -8.26 13.56 2.08
N SER A 122 -7.19 13.62 1.29
CA SER A 122 -7.05 14.56 0.17
C SER A 122 -7.95 14.18 -1.00
N GLY A 123 -7.87 12.92 -1.47
CA GLY A 123 -8.59 12.47 -2.65
C GLY A 123 -10.12 12.42 -2.53
N PHE A 124 -10.64 12.18 -1.32
CA PHE A 124 -12.07 12.11 -1.04
C PHE A 124 -12.66 13.40 -0.43
N ALA A 125 -11.85 14.47 -0.30
CA ALA A 125 -12.36 15.75 0.16
C ALA A 125 -13.48 16.27 -0.76
N THR A 126 -14.58 16.71 -0.15
CA THR A 126 -15.76 17.25 -0.87
C THR A 126 -15.81 18.77 -0.89
N THR A 127 -14.87 19.45 -0.22
CA THR A 127 -14.70 20.91 -0.25
C THR A 127 -13.24 21.27 -0.50
N GLN A 128 -13.01 22.47 -1.05
CA GLN A 128 -11.67 22.97 -1.35
C GLN A 128 -10.82 23.11 -0.08
N GLU A 129 -11.39 23.62 1.00
CA GLU A 129 -10.70 23.87 2.27
C GLU A 129 -10.30 22.57 2.98
N ALA A 130 -11.11 21.51 2.83
CA ALA A 130 -10.76 20.19 3.34
C ALA A 130 -9.62 19.58 2.52
N TYR A 131 -9.69 19.69 1.18
CA TYR A 131 -8.63 19.24 0.27
C TYR A 131 -7.30 19.94 0.58
N GLU A 132 -7.26 21.27 0.60
CA GLU A 132 -6.05 22.06 0.82
C GLU A 132 -5.38 21.73 2.16
N ARG A 133 -6.17 21.65 3.23
CA ARG A 133 -5.65 21.28 4.56
C ARG A 133 -4.99 19.91 4.56
N ASN A 134 -5.65 18.92 3.96
CA ASN A 134 -5.16 17.54 3.95
C ASN A 134 -3.95 17.37 3.02
N VAL A 135 -3.96 17.99 1.85
CA VAL A 135 -2.85 17.88 0.90
C VAL A 135 -1.62 18.63 1.41
N HIS A 136 -1.77 19.80 2.04
CA HIS A 136 -0.62 20.48 2.66
C HIS A 136 -0.06 19.70 3.85
N ALA A 137 -0.90 19.09 4.69
CA ALA A 137 -0.44 18.23 5.78
C ALA A 137 0.30 16.99 5.26
N LEU A 138 -0.19 16.36 4.19
CA LEU A 138 0.47 15.25 3.51
C LEU A 138 1.87 15.63 3.02
N PHE A 139 2.00 16.73 2.28
CA PHE A 139 3.31 17.15 1.74
C PHE A 139 4.27 17.59 2.85
N GLY A 140 3.80 18.22 3.92
CA GLY A 140 4.63 18.50 5.10
C GLY A 140 5.13 17.22 5.78
N ALA A 141 4.31 16.16 5.81
CA ALA A 141 4.72 14.85 6.32
C ALA A 141 5.70 14.13 5.39
N LEU A 142 5.52 14.23 4.07
CA LEU A 142 6.49 13.71 3.09
C LEU A 142 7.84 14.44 3.18
N ASP A 143 7.84 15.76 3.35
CA ASP A 143 9.07 16.54 3.58
C ASP A 143 9.79 16.10 4.87
N LYS A 144 9.04 15.79 5.94
CA LYS A 144 9.60 15.22 7.18
C LYS A 144 10.19 13.83 6.95
N ALA A 145 9.51 12.96 6.21
CA ALA A 145 9.99 11.61 5.90
C ALA A 145 11.26 11.64 5.04
N GLU A 146 11.29 12.53 4.04
CA GLU A 146 12.44 12.79 3.20
C GLU A 146 13.65 13.25 4.01
N ALA A 147 13.47 14.24 4.89
CA ALA A 147 14.54 14.73 5.76
C ALA A 147 15.07 13.65 6.73
N HIS A 148 14.20 12.76 7.20
CA HIS A 148 14.61 11.62 8.01
C HIS A 148 15.51 10.66 7.21
N LEU A 149 15.07 10.25 6.02
CA LEU A 149 15.87 9.38 5.14
C LEU A 149 17.18 10.04 4.66
N ALA A 150 17.19 11.36 4.49
CA ALA A 150 18.37 12.12 4.11
C ALA A 150 19.46 12.15 5.19
N SER A 151 19.06 12.14 6.46
CA SER A 151 19.98 12.17 7.61
C SER A 151 20.34 10.79 8.18
N GLY A 152 19.61 9.74 7.77
CA GLY A 152 19.86 8.37 8.21
C GLY A 152 21.00 7.67 7.47
N GLU A 153 21.50 6.57 8.06
CA GLU A 153 22.55 5.74 7.44
C GLU A 153 22.04 4.84 6.30
N GLY A 154 20.72 4.69 6.14
CA GLY A 154 20.09 3.83 5.14
C GLY A 154 20.49 2.35 5.20
N PRO A 155 19.97 1.50 4.29
CA PRO A 155 19.06 1.85 3.19
C PRO A 155 17.57 1.78 3.56
N TYR A 156 17.24 1.50 4.83
CA TYR A 156 15.87 1.46 5.36
C TYR A 156 15.57 2.68 6.24
N TYR A 157 14.30 2.84 6.64
CA TYR A 157 13.81 4.03 7.32
C TYR A 157 14.61 4.33 8.59
N PHE A 158 14.84 3.32 9.43
CA PHE A 158 15.66 3.44 10.65
C PHE A 158 17.11 2.94 10.49
N GLY A 159 17.68 3.05 9.29
CA GLY A 159 19.07 2.69 9.00
C GLY A 159 19.20 1.31 8.38
N LYS A 160 19.99 0.42 8.99
CA LYS A 160 20.45 -0.84 8.35
C LYS A 160 19.47 -2.00 8.44
N GLN A 161 18.42 -1.88 9.25
CA GLN A 161 17.43 -2.93 9.47
C GLN A 161 16.09 -2.56 8.86
N LEU A 162 15.51 -3.49 8.10
CA LEU A 162 14.14 -3.39 7.59
C LEU A 162 13.16 -3.54 8.75
N THR A 163 12.18 -2.65 8.84
CA THR A 163 11.16 -2.65 9.91
C THR A 163 9.74 -2.63 9.36
N GLU A 164 8.73 -2.80 10.21
CA GLU A 164 7.33 -2.65 9.83
C GLU A 164 7.00 -1.23 9.35
N THR A 165 7.78 -0.22 9.78
CA THR A 165 7.66 1.15 9.26
C THR A 165 7.95 1.22 7.78
N ASP A 166 8.97 0.50 7.31
CA ASP A 166 9.28 0.42 5.88
C ASP A 166 8.13 -0.21 5.10
N VAL A 167 7.61 -1.34 5.59
CA VAL A 167 6.50 -2.08 4.97
C VAL A 167 5.25 -1.19 4.85
N ARG A 168 4.90 -0.50 5.93
CA ARG A 168 3.69 0.35 6.02
C ARG A 168 3.82 1.62 5.18
N LEU A 169 4.99 2.24 5.13
CA LEU A 169 5.21 3.41 4.29
C LEU A 169 5.24 3.02 2.82
N PHE A 170 5.90 1.90 2.48
CA PHE A 170 6.15 1.48 1.10
C PHE A 170 4.86 1.35 0.31
N VAL A 171 3.84 0.72 0.90
CA VAL A 171 2.56 0.47 0.20
C VAL A 171 1.86 1.76 -0.23
N THR A 172 2.11 2.89 0.44
CA THR A 172 1.63 4.20 -0.01
C THR A 172 2.56 4.82 -1.05
N ILE A 173 3.87 4.84 -0.80
CA ILE A 173 4.82 5.51 -1.70
C ILE A 173 4.85 4.85 -3.09
N ILE A 174 4.81 3.51 -3.18
CA ILE A 174 4.78 2.78 -4.46
C ILE A 174 3.52 3.07 -5.31
N ARG A 175 2.44 3.54 -4.69
CA ARG A 175 1.18 3.91 -5.36
C ARG A 175 1.08 5.41 -5.63
N PHE A 176 2.04 6.20 -5.16
CA PHE A 176 1.94 7.66 -5.18
C PHE A 176 1.94 8.20 -6.60
N ASP A 177 3.00 7.95 -7.37
CA ASP A 177 3.11 8.44 -8.74
C ASP A 177 2.08 7.77 -9.69
N PRO A 178 1.87 6.44 -9.66
CA PRO A 178 0.94 5.77 -10.56
C PRO A 178 -0.54 6.12 -10.35
N VAL A 179 -0.90 6.60 -9.15
CA VAL A 179 -2.30 6.84 -8.77
C VAL A 179 -2.48 8.17 -8.04
N TYR A 180 -1.90 8.34 -6.85
CA TYR A 180 -2.31 9.41 -5.94
C TYR A 180 -2.05 10.82 -6.47
N VAL A 181 -0.98 11.01 -7.25
CA VAL A 181 -0.69 12.29 -7.91
C VAL A 181 -1.88 12.77 -8.73
N GLN A 182 -2.40 11.94 -9.64
CA GLN A 182 -3.48 12.34 -10.53
C GLN A 182 -4.87 12.07 -9.92
N HIS A 183 -5.11 10.84 -9.45
CA HIS A 183 -6.44 10.39 -9.02
C HIS A 183 -6.88 11.08 -7.73
N PHE A 184 -5.97 11.24 -6.76
CA PHE A 184 -6.24 11.92 -5.49
C PHE A 184 -5.75 13.38 -5.46
N LYS A 185 -5.30 13.92 -6.59
CA LYS A 185 -4.80 15.29 -6.71
C LYS A 185 -3.63 15.59 -5.75
N CYS A 186 -2.87 14.57 -5.33
CA CYS A 186 -1.70 14.77 -4.48
C CYS A 186 -0.50 15.21 -5.32
N ASN A 187 -0.58 16.39 -5.93
CA ASN A 187 0.25 16.79 -7.07
C ASN A 187 1.11 18.04 -6.84
N ILE A 188 1.40 18.42 -5.59
CA ILE A 188 2.38 19.49 -5.32
C ILE A 188 3.77 19.07 -5.84
N LYS A 189 4.14 17.80 -5.64
CA LYS A 189 5.30 17.10 -6.22
C LYS A 189 4.96 15.63 -6.43
N ASP A 190 5.69 14.93 -7.28
CA ASP A 190 5.71 13.46 -7.34
C ASP A 190 6.90 12.90 -6.53
N ILE A 191 6.92 11.59 -6.28
CA ILE A 191 8.03 10.93 -5.57
C ILE A 191 9.29 10.93 -6.44
N ARG A 192 9.17 10.48 -7.71
CA ARG A 192 10.32 10.29 -8.60
C ARG A 192 11.15 11.55 -8.88
N SER A 193 10.53 12.74 -8.89
CA SER A 193 11.21 14.01 -9.20
C SER A 193 11.32 14.92 -7.97
N GLY A 194 10.44 14.78 -6.99
CA GLY A 194 10.32 15.69 -5.85
C GLY A 194 11.02 15.24 -4.56
N TYR A 195 11.30 13.94 -4.41
CA TYR A 195 11.77 13.33 -3.17
C TYR A 195 12.89 12.30 -3.41
N PRO A 196 14.14 12.75 -3.63
CA PRO A 196 15.24 11.86 -4.00
C PRO A 196 15.51 10.71 -3.01
N HIS A 197 15.39 10.95 -1.70
CA HIS A 197 15.65 9.93 -0.69
C HIS A 197 14.49 8.93 -0.56
N LEU A 198 13.23 9.38 -0.57
CA LEU A 198 12.07 8.48 -0.66
C LEU A 198 12.07 7.69 -1.97
N HIS A 199 12.44 8.31 -3.09
CA HIS A 199 12.53 7.64 -4.39
C HIS A 199 13.61 6.55 -4.39
N SER A 200 14.79 6.83 -3.84
CA SER A 200 15.87 5.85 -3.68
C SER A 200 15.47 4.72 -2.72
N TRP A 201 14.93 5.05 -1.55
CA TRP A 201 14.46 4.09 -0.55
C TRP A 201 13.37 3.15 -1.11
N MET A 202 12.36 3.69 -1.80
CA MET A 202 11.29 2.90 -2.40
C MET A 202 11.84 1.94 -3.47
N ARG A 203 12.76 2.41 -4.32
CA ARG A 203 13.39 1.58 -5.36
C ARG A 203 14.27 0.50 -4.75
N ASN A 204 15.01 0.79 -3.68
CA ASN A 204 15.75 -0.23 -2.95
C ASN A 204 14.82 -1.35 -2.47
N LEU A 205 13.70 -0.99 -1.82
CA LEU A 205 12.72 -1.97 -1.37
C LEU A 205 12.14 -2.79 -2.54
N TYR A 206 11.68 -2.12 -3.59
CA TYR A 206 11.05 -2.78 -4.73
C TYR A 206 12.01 -3.67 -5.52
N TRP A 207 13.23 -3.21 -5.83
CA TRP A 207 14.12 -3.95 -6.73
C TRP A 207 14.98 -5.01 -6.01
N ASN A 208 15.37 -4.77 -4.76
CA ASN A 208 16.28 -5.67 -4.03
C ASN A 208 15.56 -6.71 -3.16
N HIS A 209 14.24 -6.59 -2.97
CA HIS A 209 13.46 -7.54 -2.16
C HIS A 209 12.28 -8.13 -2.94
N PRO A 210 12.30 -9.44 -3.27
CA PRO A 210 11.21 -10.11 -3.97
C PRO A 210 9.84 -9.94 -3.31
N ALA A 211 9.79 -9.93 -1.96
CA ALA A 211 8.55 -9.73 -1.20
C ALA A 211 7.84 -8.41 -1.53
N PHE A 212 8.57 -7.35 -1.88
CA PHE A 212 8.00 -6.06 -2.29
C PHE A 212 7.67 -6.04 -3.78
N LYS A 213 8.57 -6.58 -4.61
CA LYS A 213 8.40 -6.62 -6.07
C LYS A 213 7.22 -7.49 -6.49
N ASP A 214 7.23 -8.75 -6.07
CA ASP A 214 6.34 -9.79 -6.57
C ASP A 214 4.91 -9.62 -6.01
N THR A 215 4.76 -8.83 -4.94
CA THR A 215 3.45 -8.44 -4.40
C THR A 215 2.89 -7.14 -4.98
N THR A 216 3.66 -6.41 -5.81
CA THR A 216 3.22 -5.15 -6.43
C THR A 216 2.71 -5.40 -7.85
N ASN A 217 1.40 -5.28 -8.06
CA ASN A 217 0.78 -5.36 -9.39
C ASN A 217 0.18 -4.00 -9.78
N PHE A 218 0.85 -3.28 -10.68
CA PHE A 218 0.45 -1.92 -11.08
C PHE A 218 -0.86 -1.88 -11.87
N LEU A 219 -1.20 -2.93 -12.62
CA LEU A 219 -2.49 -3.04 -13.30
C LEU A 219 -3.63 -3.07 -12.29
N HIS A 220 -3.52 -3.92 -11.26
CA HIS A 220 -4.49 -4.02 -10.16
C HIS A 220 -4.63 -2.70 -9.40
N ILE A 221 -3.48 -2.09 -9.06
CA ILE A 221 -3.44 -0.79 -8.39
C ILE A 221 -4.22 0.23 -9.22
N ARG A 222 -3.82 0.47 -10.48
CA ARG A 222 -4.43 1.52 -11.32
C ARG A 222 -5.89 1.26 -11.61
N ASN A 223 -6.25 0.03 -11.99
CA ASN A 223 -7.64 -0.32 -12.29
C ASN A 223 -8.54 -0.18 -11.07
N HIS A 224 -8.08 -0.63 -9.89
CA HIS A 224 -8.86 -0.50 -8.66
C HIS A 224 -9.23 0.96 -8.39
N TYR A 225 -8.23 1.86 -8.26
CA TYR A 225 -8.50 3.24 -7.90
C TYR A 225 -9.35 3.97 -8.94
N THR A 226 -9.00 3.82 -10.22
CA THR A 226 -9.60 4.63 -11.29
C THR A 226 -10.98 4.13 -11.72
N ARG A 227 -11.27 2.84 -11.59
CA ARG A 227 -12.57 2.25 -12.01
C ARG A 227 -13.56 2.06 -10.88
N SER A 228 -13.10 2.01 -9.63
CA SER A 228 -13.99 1.84 -8.47
C SER A 228 -14.52 3.18 -7.94
N HIS A 229 -13.71 4.23 -7.97
CA HIS A 229 -14.05 5.53 -7.38
C HIS A 229 -14.77 6.45 -8.37
N LYS A 230 -15.97 6.07 -8.82
CA LYS A 230 -16.75 6.83 -9.82
C LYS A 230 -17.11 8.26 -9.37
N GLN A 231 -17.15 8.52 -8.07
CA GLN A 231 -17.33 9.85 -7.51
C GLN A 231 -16.14 10.79 -7.77
N ILE A 232 -14.94 10.22 -7.96
CA ILE A 232 -13.72 10.96 -8.33
C ILE A 232 -13.51 10.91 -9.86
N ASN A 233 -13.71 9.74 -10.47
CA ASN A 233 -13.47 9.48 -11.88
C ASN A 233 -14.72 8.88 -12.56
N PRO A 234 -15.71 9.69 -12.95
CA PRO A 234 -17.03 9.22 -13.39
C PRO A 234 -16.99 8.25 -14.58
N PHE A 235 -16.10 8.50 -15.54
CA PHE A 235 -15.97 7.68 -16.75
C PHE A 235 -15.08 6.45 -16.56
N SER A 236 -14.50 6.25 -15.36
CA SER A 236 -13.67 5.10 -15.05
C SER A 236 -12.47 4.91 -16.00
N ILE A 237 -11.98 6.02 -16.57
CA ILE A 237 -10.82 6.00 -17.47
C ILE A 237 -9.56 5.82 -16.62
N THR A 238 -8.78 4.79 -16.91
CA THR A 238 -7.48 4.55 -16.30
C THR A 238 -6.40 5.32 -17.09
N PRO A 239 -5.69 6.30 -16.49
CA PRO A 239 -4.59 6.99 -17.16
C PRO A 239 -3.51 6.01 -17.60
N VAL A 240 -2.78 6.35 -18.66
CA VAL A 240 -1.69 5.49 -19.18
C VAL A 240 -0.38 5.65 -18.41
N GLY A 241 -0.12 6.82 -17.85
CA GLY A 241 1.13 7.14 -17.14
C GLY A 241 0.95 7.33 -15.64
N PRO A 242 2.02 7.78 -14.96
CA PRO A 242 3.38 8.00 -15.50
C PRO A 242 4.06 6.69 -15.96
N LEU A 243 4.96 6.80 -16.95
CA LEU A 243 5.75 5.68 -17.46
C LEU A 243 7.25 5.89 -17.22
N PRO A 244 8.00 4.87 -16.78
CA PRO A 244 7.49 3.59 -16.25
C PRO A 244 6.73 3.80 -14.92
N ASP A 245 5.99 2.78 -14.47
CA ASP A 245 5.29 2.82 -13.16
C ASP A 245 6.28 3.07 -12.01
N ILE A 246 7.46 2.44 -12.08
CA ILE A 246 8.62 2.67 -11.20
C ILE A 246 9.90 2.71 -12.04
N LEU A 247 10.80 3.66 -11.74
CA LEU A 247 12.10 3.78 -12.41
C LEU A 247 13.08 2.67 -11.94
N PRO A 248 14.03 2.25 -12.81
CA PRO A 248 15.16 1.42 -12.40
C PRO A 248 15.99 2.06 -11.27
N LEU A 249 16.78 1.24 -10.55
CA LEU A 249 17.58 1.65 -9.39
C LEU A 249 18.50 2.86 -9.65
N ASP A 250 19.10 2.93 -10.84
CA ASP A 250 20.13 3.94 -11.17
C ASP A 250 19.64 5.05 -12.11
N GLU A 251 18.32 5.12 -12.35
CA GLU A 251 17.73 6.13 -13.23
C GLU A 251 17.11 7.27 -12.45
N GLU A 252 17.56 8.49 -12.74
CA GLU A 252 16.96 9.72 -12.23
C GLU A 252 16.11 10.40 -13.30
N VAL A 253 15.11 11.16 -12.86
CA VAL A 253 14.30 11.98 -13.77
C VAL A 253 15.23 12.98 -14.49
N PRO A 254 15.20 13.09 -15.83
CA PRO A 254 16.19 13.82 -16.61
C PRO A 254 16.50 15.28 -16.18
N ALA A 255 15.57 15.95 -15.49
CA ALA A 255 15.77 17.30 -14.96
C ALA A 255 16.91 17.38 -13.92
N LEU A 256 17.15 16.33 -13.13
CA LEU A 256 18.23 16.29 -12.13
C LEU A 256 19.63 16.23 -12.76
N LYS A 257 19.76 15.77 -14.01
CA LYS A 257 21.08 15.73 -14.70
C LYS A 257 21.64 17.11 -15.03
N GLN A 258 20.80 18.16 -15.09
CA GLN A 258 21.27 19.52 -15.40
C GLN A 258 21.66 20.33 -14.15
N ALA A 259 21.18 19.98 -12.97
CA ALA A 259 21.48 20.72 -11.73
C ALA A 259 22.87 20.44 -11.14
N GLY A 260 23.58 19.40 -11.60
CA GLY A 260 24.94 19.05 -11.17
C GLY A 260 26.07 19.70 -11.98
N LYS A 261 25.77 20.69 -12.83
CA LYS A 261 26.76 21.47 -13.60
C LYS A 261 26.49 22.96 -13.51
N LEU A 262 26.59 23.53 -12.31
CA LEU A 262 26.88 24.95 -12.09
C LEU A 262 27.79 25.07 -10.86
#